data_AF-A0A358V213-F1
#
_entry.id   AF-A0A358V213-F1
#
_cell.length_a   1.000
_cell.length_b   1.000
_cell.length_c   1.000
_cell.angle_alpha   90.00
_cell.angle_beta   90.00
_cell.angle_gamma   90.00
#
_symmetry.space_group_name_H-M   'P 1'
#
loop_
_entity.id
_entity.type
_entity.pdbx_description
1 polymer ?
#
loop_
_entity_poly.entity_id
_entity_poly.type
_entity_poly.pdbx_seq_one_letter_code
_entity_poly.pdbx_strand_id
1 'polypeptide(L)'
;MDYEGYFVKTAYRIISTDAADAEVILDWRSRRGWAYGALGSIALKRGNLDFDLYRIDERDRGGRGVARAQYRQELLERLTSRADIYFVTDGLFLQDYRFEDFASKPDPISRASLSWRGDGAAGVLRVAVNQRRDDYDLIERLPELRWNYSPHPIFEKVFLEAKGGFTVFRISNPYDSGIASLSKRDNPSAGDDVGLTRGDAEIRVRRKFELGKGFAFTPEARISAIGYLNDTGAIPEPYRVMPSAGFA
;
A
#
# COMPACT_ATOMS: atom_id res chain seq x y z
N MET A 1 19.23 12.25 -24.27
CA MET A 1 19.86 13.54 -24.62
C MET A 1 19.79 14.42 -23.37
N ASP A 2 20.93 14.87 -22.86
CA ASP A 2 21.08 15.52 -21.53
C ASP A 2 20.02 16.59 -21.24
N TYR A 3 19.04 16.20 -20.43
CA TYR A 3 17.83 16.98 -20.16
C TYR A 3 18.07 18.18 -19.23
N GLU A 4 19.20 18.20 -18.52
CA GLU A 4 19.46 19.14 -17.41
C GLU A 4 20.58 20.16 -17.68
N GLY A 5 21.40 19.93 -18.73
CA GLY A 5 22.64 20.71 -18.92
C GLY A 5 23.66 20.42 -17.82
N TYR A 6 24.47 21.41 -17.44
CA TYR A 6 25.37 21.31 -16.29
C TYR A 6 24.62 21.52 -14.98
N PHE A 7 25.02 20.82 -13.93
CA PHE A 7 24.47 20.97 -12.59
C PHE A 7 25.55 20.92 -11.51
N VAL A 8 25.28 21.57 -10.38
CA VAL A 8 26.07 21.51 -9.15
C VAL A 8 25.13 21.04 -8.05
N LYS A 9 25.50 19.96 -7.35
CA LYS A 9 24.77 19.50 -6.17
C LYS A 9 25.55 19.84 -4.91
N THR A 10 24.89 20.45 -3.95
CA THR A 10 25.51 20.80 -2.67
C THR A 10 24.65 20.29 -1.53
N ALA A 11 25.29 19.57 -0.62
CA ALA A 11 24.66 18.93 0.53
C ALA A 11 25.34 19.37 1.80
N TYR A 12 24.57 19.87 2.77
CA TYR A 12 25.06 20.27 4.08
C TYR A 12 24.33 19.51 5.17
N ARG A 13 25.07 18.74 5.96
CA ARG A 13 24.53 18.07 7.14
C ARG A 13 24.37 19.07 8.29
N ILE A 14 23.16 19.25 8.81
CA ILE A 14 22.85 20.31 9.80
C ILE A 14 22.69 19.77 11.21
N ILE A 15 22.03 18.62 11.38
CA ILE A 15 21.77 18.02 12.69
C ILE A 15 22.23 16.57 12.59
N SER A 16 23.15 16.15 13.44
CA SER A 16 23.59 14.76 13.56
C SER A 16 23.70 14.43 15.03
N THR A 17 22.62 13.92 15.59
CA THR A 17 22.54 13.40 16.97
C THR A 17 22.11 11.95 16.91
N ASP A 18 22.24 11.22 18.02
CA ASP A 18 21.73 9.85 18.11
C ASP A 18 20.21 9.75 17.83
N ALA A 19 19.48 10.86 17.98
CA ALA A 19 18.03 10.92 17.82
C ALA A 19 17.56 11.53 16.49
N ALA A 20 18.42 12.22 15.75
CA ALA A 20 18.03 12.91 14.52
C ALA A 20 19.23 13.17 13.61
N ASP A 21 19.04 12.90 12.32
CA ASP A 21 19.97 13.24 11.26
C ASP A 21 19.26 14.00 10.15
N ALA A 22 19.87 15.07 9.64
CA ALA A 22 19.30 15.85 8.54
C ALA A 22 20.37 16.48 7.66
N GLU A 23 20.11 16.45 6.35
CA GLU A 23 20.88 17.06 5.29
C GLU A 23 19.99 18.08 4.57
N VAL A 24 20.53 19.27 4.34
CA VAL A 24 19.92 20.29 3.49
C VAL A 24 20.63 20.28 2.14
N ILE A 25 19.81 20.24 1.10
CA ILE A 25 20.24 20.20 -0.29
C ILE A 25 20.06 21.60 -0.88
N LEU A 26 21.07 22.05 -1.60
CA LEU A 26 21.04 23.22 -2.46
C LEU A 26 21.73 22.87 -3.79
N ASP A 27 20.90 22.65 -4.81
CA ASP A 27 21.36 22.32 -6.15
C ASP A 27 21.14 23.49 -7.09
N TRP A 28 22.06 23.66 -8.02
CA TRP A 28 21.88 24.57 -9.15
C TRP A 28 21.94 23.78 -10.45
N ARG A 29 20.96 24.01 -11.32
CA ARG A 29 20.83 23.33 -12.61
C ARG A 29 20.72 24.38 -13.72
N SER A 30 21.67 24.37 -14.66
CA SER A 30 21.82 25.43 -15.68
C SER A 30 20.56 25.71 -16.50
N ARG A 31 19.78 24.68 -16.83
CA ARG A 31 18.55 24.81 -17.63
C ARG A 31 17.27 24.97 -16.81
N ARG A 32 17.31 24.79 -15.48
CA ARG A 32 16.11 24.69 -14.64
C ARG A 32 16.10 25.67 -13.47
N GLY A 33 17.26 26.09 -12.95
CA GLY A 33 17.36 27.04 -11.84
C GLY A 33 17.82 26.39 -10.55
N TRP A 34 17.44 27.00 -9.42
CA TRP A 34 17.79 26.51 -8.10
C TRP A 34 16.80 25.44 -7.63
N ALA A 35 17.33 24.39 -7.02
CA ALA A 35 16.57 23.44 -6.26
C ALA A 35 17.09 23.39 -4.82
N TYR A 36 16.19 23.14 -3.89
CA TYR A 36 16.48 23.07 -2.47
C TYR A 36 15.63 22.00 -1.82
N GLY A 37 16.14 21.45 -0.74
CA GLY A 37 15.46 20.38 -0.05
C GLY A 37 16.05 20.08 1.31
N ALA A 38 15.41 19.16 2.00
CA ALA A 38 15.91 18.55 3.20
C ALA A 38 15.53 17.07 3.22
N LEU A 39 16.49 16.21 3.51
CA LEU A 39 16.25 14.80 3.78
C LEU A 39 16.83 14.43 5.13
N GLY A 40 16.25 13.44 5.78
CA GLY A 40 16.71 13.07 7.11
C GLY A 40 15.88 12.00 7.77
N SER A 41 16.26 11.70 9.00
CA SER A 41 15.59 10.73 9.87
C SER A 41 15.51 11.25 11.29
N ILE A 42 14.43 10.90 11.98
CA ILE A 42 14.21 11.18 13.40
C ILE A 42 13.94 9.84 14.08
N ALA A 43 14.79 9.45 15.03
CA ALA A 43 14.57 8.29 15.86
C ALA A 43 13.45 8.59 16.88
N LEU A 44 12.49 7.69 16.93
CA LEU A 44 11.41 7.69 17.92
C LEU A 44 11.70 6.61 18.96
N LYS A 45 11.10 6.71 20.15
CA LYS A 45 11.33 5.76 21.26
C LYS A 45 11.24 4.28 20.86
N ARG A 46 10.40 3.96 19.87
CA ARG A 46 10.20 2.60 19.31
C ARG A 46 9.98 2.64 17.80
N GLY A 47 10.73 3.47 17.09
CA GLY A 47 10.45 3.72 15.68
C GLY A 47 11.36 4.74 15.04
N ASN A 48 10.99 5.14 13.83
CA ASN A 48 11.66 6.17 13.06
C ASN A 48 10.67 6.92 12.17
N LEU A 49 11.03 8.15 11.85
CA LEU A 49 10.41 8.98 10.83
C LEU A 49 11.51 9.44 9.88
N ASP A 50 11.46 8.97 8.64
CA ASP A 50 12.32 9.45 7.56
C ASP A 50 11.53 10.45 6.71
N PHE A 51 12.19 11.50 6.25
CA PHE A 51 11.57 12.51 5.40
C PHE A 51 12.48 12.87 4.23
N ASP A 52 11.85 13.23 3.11
CA ASP A 52 12.50 13.72 1.90
C ASP A 52 11.64 14.83 1.32
N LEU A 53 12.13 16.07 1.45
CA LEU A 53 11.52 17.26 0.91
C LEU A 53 12.46 17.80 -0.15
N TYR A 54 11.98 17.97 -1.37
CA TYR A 54 12.79 18.54 -2.44
C TYR A 54 11.91 19.35 -3.37
N ARG A 55 12.38 20.54 -3.72
CA ARG A 55 11.70 21.48 -4.61
C ARG A 55 12.68 22.09 -5.58
N ILE A 56 12.25 22.27 -6.82
CA ILE A 56 12.96 23.04 -7.84
C ILE A 56 12.03 24.14 -8.36
N ASP A 57 12.54 25.37 -8.40
CA ASP A 57 11.83 26.48 -9.01
C ASP A 57 12.25 26.56 -10.48
N GLU A 58 11.47 25.92 -11.37
CA GLU A 58 11.78 25.87 -12.78
C GLU A 58 11.53 27.23 -13.45
N ARG A 59 12.52 27.67 -14.24
CA ARG A 59 12.32 28.78 -15.18
C ARG A 59 11.18 28.40 -16.14
N ASP A 60 10.17 29.27 -16.23
CA ASP A 60 9.02 29.18 -17.14
C ASP A 60 7.95 28.09 -16.84
N ARG A 61 8.15 27.21 -15.85
CA ARG A 61 7.16 26.17 -15.46
C ARG A 61 6.69 26.23 -14.00
N GLY A 62 7.23 27.16 -13.22
CA GLY A 62 6.90 27.29 -11.81
C GLY A 62 7.55 26.22 -10.94
N GLY A 63 7.16 26.18 -9.66
CA GLY A 63 7.78 25.28 -8.68
C GLY A 63 7.26 23.85 -8.78
N ARG A 64 8.17 22.88 -8.89
CA ARG A 64 7.89 21.43 -8.85
C ARG A 64 8.62 20.81 -7.66
N GLY A 65 8.12 19.69 -7.15
CA GLY A 65 8.76 19.05 -6.01
C GLY A 65 8.12 17.75 -5.53
N VAL A 66 8.75 17.19 -4.52
CA VAL A 66 8.31 16.02 -3.78
C VAL A 66 8.40 16.30 -2.28
N ALA A 67 7.44 15.78 -1.54
CA ALA A 67 7.49 15.64 -0.10
C ALA A 67 7.13 14.20 0.25
N ARG A 68 8.04 13.48 0.90
CA ARG A 68 7.83 12.13 1.40
C ARG A 68 8.03 12.08 2.90
N ALA A 69 7.17 11.34 3.57
CA ALA A 69 7.32 10.99 4.98
C ALA A 69 7.10 9.48 5.16
N GLN A 70 8.15 8.78 5.60
CA GLN A 70 8.10 7.36 5.94
C GLN A 70 8.16 7.21 7.45
N TYR A 71 7.08 6.72 8.04
CA TYR A 71 6.91 6.55 9.48
C TYR A 71 6.78 5.08 9.83
N ARG A 72 7.43 4.65 10.91
CA ARG A 72 7.22 3.36 11.55
C ARG A 72 7.34 3.51 13.05
N GLN A 73 6.38 2.96 13.80
CA GLN A 73 6.46 2.92 15.25
C GLN A 73 5.74 1.71 15.83
N GLU A 74 6.34 1.11 16.85
CA GLU A 74 5.68 0.15 17.73
C GLU A 74 4.95 0.92 18.84
N LEU A 75 3.63 1.00 18.73
CA LEU A 75 2.76 1.72 19.67
C LEU A 75 2.63 0.95 20.99
N LEU A 76 2.51 -0.38 20.89
CA LEU A 76 2.49 -1.34 21.98
C LEU A 76 3.29 -2.58 21.54
N GLU A 77 3.60 -3.51 22.45
CA GLU A 77 4.39 -4.72 22.15
C GLU A 77 3.85 -5.54 20.97
N ARG A 78 2.53 -5.47 20.74
CA ARG A 78 1.82 -6.23 19.71
C ARG A 78 1.20 -5.36 18.62
N LEU A 79 1.42 -4.03 18.65
CA LEU A 79 0.76 -3.07 17.76
C LEU A 79 1.79 -2.18 17.06
N THR A 80 1.87 -2.26 15.74
CA THR A 80 2.79 -1.49 14.91
C THR A 80 2.03 -0.60 13.94
N SER A 81 2.33 0.69 13.92
CA SER A 81 1.88 1.64 12.91
C SER A 81 2.98 1.87 11.88
N ARG A 82 2.61 1.97 10.60
CA ARG A 82 3.50 2.33 9.49
C ARG A 82 2.78 3.26 8.53
N ALA A 83 3.46 4.27 8.02
CA ALA A 83 2.99 5.08 6.92
C ALA A 83 4.13 5.39 5.95
N ASP A 84 3.82 5.52 4.67
CA ASP A 84 4.71 6.03 3.63
C ASP A 84 3.84 6.97 2.79
N ILE A 85 3.97 8.27 3.02
CA ILE A 85 3.13 9.32 2.46
C ILE A 85 3.98 10.09 1.45
N TYR A 86 3.45 10.29 0.26
CA TYR A 86 4.12 10.99 -0.83
C TYR A 86 3.24 12.07 -1.37
N PHE A 87 3.74 13.29 -1.46
CA PHE A 87 3.20 14.36 -2.27
C PHE A 87 4.17 14.70 -3.39
N VAL A 88 3.69 14.71 -4.63
CA VAL A 88 4.48 15.06 -5.81
C VAL A 88 3.67 16.07 -6.61
N THR A 89 4.31 17.13 -7.08
CA THR A 89 3.63 18.17 -7.86
C THR A 89 3.11 17.67 -9.20
N ASP A 90 3.80 16.72 -9.82
CA ASP A 90 3.42 16.07 -11.08
C ASP A 90 4.18 14.74 -11.26
N GLY A 91 3.62 13.76 -11.96
CA GLY A 91 4.22 12.41 -12.08
C GLY A 91 5.43 12.32 -13.00
N LEU A 92 5.77 13.38 -13.73
CA LEU A 92 7.04 13.45 -14.44
C LEU A 92 8.17 13.94 -13.54
N PHE A 93 7.87 14.57 -12.39
CA PHE A 93 8.89 15.13 -11.50
C PHE A 93 9.89 14.07 -11.03
N LEU A 94 9.40 12.90 -10.61
CA LEU A 94 10.28 11.81 -10.14
C LEU A 94 11.12 11.25 -11.28
N GLN A 95 10.58 11.18 -12.50
CA GLN A 95 11.34 10.73 -13.66
C GLN A 95 12.40 11.75 -14.08
N ASP A 96 12.06 13.04 -14.01
CA ASP A 96 12.95 14.13 -14.42
C ASP A 96 14.10 14.31 -13.42
N TYR A 97 13.83 14.25 -12.11
CA TYR A 97 14.78 14.70 -11.08
C TYR A 97 15.22 13.63 -10.08
N ARG A 98 14.49 12.52 -9.98
CA ARG A 98 14.71 11.46 -8.97
C ARG A 98 14.67 10.06 -9.61
N PHE A 99 15.10 9.95 -10.87
CA PHE A 99 15.00 8.71 -11.65
C PHE A 99 15.68 7.53 -10.96
N GLU A 100 16.87 7.75 -10.38
CA GLU A 100 17.61 6.70 -9.67
C GLU A 100 16.86 6.20 -8.42
N ASP A 101 16.15 7.10 -7.73
CA ASP A 101 15.40 6.80 -6.51
C ASP A 101 14.03 6.16 -6.80
N PHE A 102 13.48 6.38 -8.02
CA PHE A 102 12.10 6.02 -8.39
C PHE A 102 11.95 5.31 -9.74
N ALA A 103 13.00 4.63 -10.22
CA ALA A 103 13.15 4.08 -11.58
C ALA A 103 12.02 3.18 -12.13
N SER A 104 11.02 2.81 -11.32
CA SER A 104 9.96 1.85 -11.70
C SER A 104 8.53 2.31 -11.40
N LYS A 105 8.32 3.50 -10.81
CA LYS A 105 6.97 3.98 -10.47
C LYS A 105 6.79 5.46 -10.81
N PRO A 106 6.09 5.80 -11.90
CA PRO A 106 5.81 7.20 -12.24
C PRO A 106 5.05 7.93 -11.13
N ASP A 107 4.14 7.24 -10.42
CA ASP A 107 3.38 7.83 -9.32
C ASP A 107 3.50 7.02 -8.03
N PRO A 108 3.99 7.62 -6.94
CA PRO A 108 4.13 6.93 -5.67
C PRO A 108 2.77 6.84 -4.96
N ILE A 109 2.46 5.66 -4.45
CA ILE A 109 1.22 5.39 -3.72
C ILE A 109 1.46 5.68 -2.24
N SER A 110 0.66 6.58 -1.66
CA SER A 110 0.65 6.83 -0.22
C SER A 110 -0.05 5.70 0.51
N ARG A 111 0.57 5.16 1.56
CA ARG A 111 0.04 4.02 2.31
C ARG A 111 0.15 4.26 3.80
N ALA A 112 -0.84 3.83 4.55
CA ALA A 112 -0.74 3.71 5.99
C ALA A 112 -1.31 2.37 6.46
N SER A 113 -0.78 1.86 7.56
CA SER A 113 -1.24 0.60 8.13
C SER A 113 -1.06 0.55 9.63
N LEU A 114 -2.01 -0.11 10.28
CA LEU A 114 -1.96 -0.49 11.68
C LEU A 114 -2.02 -2.01 11.75
N SER A 115 -0.95 -2.63 12.24
CA SER A 115 -0.80 -4.08 12.32
C SER A 115 -0.80 -4.53 13.77
N TRP A 116 -1.60 -5.54 14.10
CA TRP A 116 -1.60 -6.20 15.40
C TRP A 116 -1.19 -7.67 15.26
N ARG A 117 -0.39 -8.19 16.20
CA ARG A 117 0.02 -9.61 16.25
C ARG A 117 -0.03 -10.14 17.68
N GLY A 118 -0.96 -11.04 17.95
CA GLY A 118 -1.02 -11.86 19.16
C GLY A 118 -0.47 -13.28 18.94
N ASP A 119 -0.62 -14.13 19.96
CA ASP A 119 -0.02 -15.48 19.99
C ASP A 119 -0.72 -16.47 19.04
N GLY A 120 -2.00 -16.26 18.76
CA GLY A 120 -2.80 -17.12 17.88
C GLY A 120 -3.53 -16.36 16.78
N ALA A 121 -3.37 -15.04 16.69
CA ALA A 121 -4.07 -14.23 15.72
C ALA A 121 -3.25 -13.00 15.31
N ALA A 122 -3.47 -12.52 14.11
CA ALA A 122 -2.96 -11.24 13.67
C ALA A 122 -4.00 -10.51 12.83
N GLY A 123 -3.89 -9.20 12.80
CA GLY A 123 -4.78 -8.31 12.07
C GLY A 123 -4.01 -7.15 11.46
N VAL A 124 -4.49 -6.62 10.36
CA VAL A 124 -3.94 -5.42 9.77
C VAL A 124 -5.03 -4.59 9.13
N LEU A 125 -5.08 -3.32 9.51
CA LEU A 125 -5.84 -2.27 8.84
C LEU A 125 -4.87 -1.54 7.92
N ARG A 126 -5.24 -1.31 6.65
CA ARG A 126 -4.43 -0.63 5.64
C ARG A 126 -5.28 0.36 4.88
N VAL A 127 -4.65 1.45 4.48
CA VAL A 127 -5.16 2.39 3.49
C VAL A 127 -4.08 2.59 2.43
N ALA A 128 -4.49 2.68 1.18
CA ALA A 128 -3.61 2.99 0.06
C ALA A 128 -4.34 3.95 -0.86
N VAL A 129 -3.78 5.14 -1.02
CA VAL A 129 -4.30 6.23 -1.87
C VAL A 129 -3.26 6.66 -2.89
N ASN A 130 -3.72 7.08 -4.04
CA ASN A 130 -2.89 7.73 -5.03
C ASN A 130 -3.25 9.22 -5.07
N GLN A 131 -2.23 10.07 -4.97
CA GLN A 131 -2.45 11.52 -4.95
C GLN A 131 -2.85 12.09 -6.31
N ARG A 132 -2.57 11.37 -7.40
CA ARG A 132 -2.91 11.77 -8.78
C ARG A 132 -4.09 10.98 -9.32
N ARG A 133 -5.15 10.87 -8.50
CA ARG A 133 -6.39 10.16 -8.84
C ARG A 133 -7.10 10.70 -10.09
N ASP A 134 -6.89 11.98 -10.38
CA ASP A 134 -7.55 12.68 -11.49
C ASP A 134 -6.78 12.50 -12.83
N ASP A 135 -5.61 11.86 -12.80
CA ASP A 135 -4.72 11.74 -13.96
C ASP A 135 -4.68 10.31 -14.55
N TYR A 136 -5.05 9.27 -13.80
CA TYR A 136 -5.00 7.87 -14.26
C TYR A 136 -6.11 6.98 -13.69
N ASP A 137 -6.39 5.87 -14.37
CA ASP A 137 -7.23 4.78 -13.85
C ASP A 137 -6.58 4.15 -12.62
N LEU A 138 -7.24 4.26 -11.47
CA LEU A 138 -6.66 3.88 -10.19
C LEU A 138 -7.63 3.11 -9.32
N ILE A 139 -7.10 2.09 -8.64
CA ILE A 139 -7.82 1.31 -7.63
C ILE A 139 -7.19 1.61 -6.27
N GLU A 140 -7.87 2.43 -5.48
CA GLU A 140 -7.50 2.72 -4.10
C GLU A 140 -8.10 1.68 -3.15
N ARG A 141 -7.51 1.52 -1.95
CA ARG A 141 -8.04 0.64 -0.89
C ARG A 141 -8.28 1.45 0.37
N LEU A 142 -9.54 1.71 0.70
CA LEU A 142 -9.96 2.71 1.67
C LEU A 142 -11.21 2.31 2.48
N PRO A 143 -11.10 1.49 3.54
CA PRO A 143 -9.92 0.79 4.04
C PRO A 143 -9.87 -0.70 3.62
N GLU A 144 -8.71 -1.32 3.81
CA GLU A 144 -8.51 -2.78 3.79
C GLU A 144 -8.25 -3.29 5.22
N LEU A 145 -9.14 -4.14 5.73
CA LEU A 145 -8.94 -4.91 6.95
C LEU A 145 -8.64 -6.36 6.59
N ARG A 146 -7.61 -6.96 7.18
CA ARG A 146 -7.29 -8.38 7.08
C ARG A 146 -7.07 -8.96 8.46
N TRP A 147 -7.47 -10.20 8.67
CA TRP A 147 -7.17 -10.94 9.87
C TRP A 147 -6.85 -12.39 9.55
N ASN A 148 -6.07 -13.01 10.43
CA ASN A 148 -5.74 -14.41 10.41
C ASN A 148 -5.73 -14.96 11.83
N TYR A 149 -6.25 -16.16 11.99
CA TYR A 149 -6.20 -17.00 13.17
C TYR A 149 -5.30 -18.18 12.85
N SER A 150 -4.15 -18.23 13.52
CA SER A 150 -3.15 -19.29 13.36
C SER A 150 -3.74 -20.65 13.74
N PRO A 151 -3.19 -21.76 13.24
CA PRO A 151 -3.67 -23.10 13.57
C PRO A 151 -3.75 -23.31 15.07
N HIS A 152 -4.96 -23.51 15.58
CA HIS A 152 -5.22 -23.74 16.99
C HIS A 152 -5.85 -25.12 17.19
N PRO A 153 -5.35 -25.93 18.14
CA PRO A 153 -5.93 -27.24 18.41
C PRO A 153 -7.36 -27.07 18.97
N ILE A 154 -8.34 -27.70 18.32
CA ILE A 154 -9.73 -27.76 18.80
C ILE A 154 -10.07 -29.13 19.39
N PHE A 155 -9.38 -30.18 18.94
CA PHE A 155 -9.39 -31.54 19.49
C PHE A 155 -7.99 -32.15 19.36
N GLU A 156 -7.77 -33.35 19.90
CA GLU A 156 -6.50 -34.05 19.76
C GLU A 156 -6.13 -34.21 18.27
N LYS A 157 -5.00 -33.61 17.89
CA LYS A 157 -4.48 -33.60 16.51
C LYS A 157 -5.40 -32.95 15.47
N VAL A 158 -6.44 -32.20 15.88
CA VAL A 158 -7.32 -31.43 14.98
C VAL A 158 -7.09 -29.95 15.19
N PHE A 159 -6.74 -29.24 14.11
CA PHE A 159 -6.39 -27.83 14.11
C PHE A 159 -7.40 -27.03 13.29
N LEU A 160 -7.83 -25.91 13.85
CA LEU A 160 -8.66 -24.91 13.19
C LEU A 160 -7.80 -23.70 12.80
N GLU A 161 -7.95 -23.25 11.57
CA GLU A 161 -7.39 -22.03 11.03
C GLU A 161 -8.51 -21.19 10.43
N ALA A 162 -8.39 -19.87 10.52
CA ALA A 162 -9.32 -18.98 9.85
C ALA A 162 -8.57 -17.76 9.32
N LYS A 163 -9.05 -17.19 8.23
CA LYS A 163 -8.62 -15.88 7.75
C LYS A 163 -9.80 -15.17 7.13
N GLY A 164 -9.72 -13.86 7.06
CA GLY A 164 -10.70 -13.09 6.33
C GLY A 164 -10.24 -11.68 6.09
N GLY A 165 -11.08 -10.97 5.38
CA GLY A 165 -10.82 -9.60 5.02
C GLY A 165 -12.08 -8.85 4.61
N PHE A 166 -11.91 -7.55 4.68
CA PHE A 166 -12.83 -6.56 4.16
C PHE A 166 -12.01 -5.52 3.41
N THR A 167 -12.42 -5.13 2.21
CA THR A 167 -11.74 -4.10 1.43
C THR A 167 -12.78 -3.23 0.76
N VAL A 168 -12.76 -1.94 1.05
CA VAL A 168 -13.45 -0.94 0.24
C VAL A 168 -12.46 -0.47 -0.81
N PHE A 169 -12.82 -0.62 -2.06
CA PHE A 169 -12.12 -0.10 -3.20
C PHE A 169 -12.80 1.19 -3.64
N ARG A 170 -12.00 2.17 -4.03
CA ARG A 170 -12.46 3.28 -4.85
C ARG A 170 -11.76 3.15 -6.20
N ILE A 171 -12.55 3.18 -7.26
CA ILE A 171 -12.08 3.08 -8.63
C ILE A 171 -12.35 4.42 -9.28
N SER A 172 -11.30 5.13 -9.64
CA SER A 172 -11.38 6.41 -10.36
C SER A 172 -11.00 6.15 -11.82
N ASN A 173 -11.82 6.62 -12.76
CA ASN A 173 -11.51 6.63 -14.19
C ASN A 173 -11.62 8.07 -14.71
N PRO A 174 -10.49 8.76 -14.92
CA PRO A 174 -10.50 10.14 -15.39
C PRO A 174 -10.70 10.30 -16.90
N TYR A 175 -10.73 9.21 -17.69
CA TYR A 175 -10.83 9.26 -19.14
C TYR A 175 -12.16 8.71 -19.68
N ASP A 176 -12.83 9.49 -20.53
CA ASP A 176 -13.92 9.01 -21.39
C ASP A 176 -13.35 8.19 -22.57
N SER A 177 -12.69 7.07 -22.27
CA SER A 177 -12.27 6.14 -23.31
C SER A 177 -13.32 5.06 -23.45
N GLY A 178 -14.19 5.21 -24.46
CA GLY A 178 -15.14 4.21 -24.92
C GLY A 178 -14.53 2.88 -25.40
N ILE A 179 -13.52 2.35 -24.72
CA ILE A 179 -12.86 1.08 -24.99
C ILE A 179 -13.00 0.16 -23.77
N ALA A 180 -14.09 -0.61 -23.82
CA ALA A 180 -14.20 -2.03 -23.46
C ALA A 180 -14.24 -2.47 -21.97
N SER A 181 -15.49 -2.65 -21.53
CA SER A 181 -16.04 -3.93 -21.04
C SER A 181 -15.55 -4.51 -19.72
N LEU A 182 -16.11 -3.98 -18.63
CA LEU A 182 -16.68 -4.81 -17.57
C LEU A 182 -18.17 -4.46 -17.48
N SER A 183 -19.02 -5.35 -17.99
CA SER A 183 -20.50 -5.31 -17.96
C SER A 183 -21.17 -3.96 -18.32
N LYS A 184 -21.63 -3.84 -19.57
CA LYS A 184 -22.62 -2.84 -20.02
C LYS A 184 -23.96 -2.99 -19.28
N ARG A 185 -24.07 -2.53 -18.03
CA ARG A 185 -25.39 -2.26 -17.45
C ARG A 185 -25.52 -0.93 -16.73
N ASP A 186 -24.45 -0.38 -16.18
CA ASP A 186 -24.47 0.92 -15.53
C ASP A 186 -23.15 1.62 -15.87
N ASN A 187 -23.12 2.42 -16.94
CA ASN A 187 -21.95 3.25 -17.25
C ASN A 187 -21.90 4.39 -16.21
N PRO A 188 -20.89 4.45 -15.32
CA PRO A 188 -20.57 5.70 -14.65
C PRO A 188 -20.12 6.68 -15.74
N SER A 189 -20.52 7.93 -15.61
CA SER A 189 -20.06 9.00 -16.50
C SER A 189 -18.57 9.23 -16.25
N ALA A 190 -17.85 9.78 -17.22
CA ALA A 190 -16.48 10.25 -16.97
C ALA A 190 -16.46 11.16 -15.72
N GLY A 191 -15.59 10.85 -14.75
CA GLY A 191 -15.50 11.56 -13.48
C GLY A 191 -16.29 10.96 -12.30
N ASP A 192 -16.99 9.83 -12.48
CA ASP A 192 -17.67 9.14 -11.38
C ASP A 192 -16.71 8.15 -10.68
N ASP A 193 -16.47 8.37 -9.38
CA ASP A 193 -15.81 7.38 -8.52
C ASP A 193 -16.77 6.21 -8.26
N VAL A 194 -16.33 4.98 -8.58
CA VAL A 194 -17.09 3.76 -8.23
C VAL A 194 -16.51 3.14 -6.97
N GLY A 195 -17.30 3.08 -5.90
CA GLY A 195 -16.99 2.28 -4.73
C GLY A 195 -17.42 0.82 -4.90
N LEU A 196 -16.50 -0.07 -4.54
CA LEU A 196 -16.72 -1.50 -4.50
C LEU A 196 -16.24 -2.03 -3.16
N THR A 197 -17.12 -2.66 -2.40
CA THR A 197 -16.77 -3.32 -1.15
C THR A 197 -16.66 -4.82 -1.38
N ARG A 198 -15.57 -5.43 -0.91
CA ARG A 198 -15.35 -6.88 -0.93
C ARG A 198 -15.19 -7.42 0.47
N GLY A 199 -15.94 -8.47 0.81
CA GLY A 199 -15.71 -9.30 1.98
C GLY A 199 -15.21 -10.69 1.58
N ASP A 200 -14.27 -11.25 2.34
CA ASP A 200 -13.83 -12.63 2.17
C ASP A 200 -13.55 -13.30 3.53
N ALA A 201 -13.78 -14.61 3.59
CA ALA A 201 -13.45 -15.45 4.73
C ALA A 201 -13.09 -16.87 4.28
N GLU A 202 -12.14 -17.49 4.95
CA GLU A 202 -11.78 -18.90 4.77
C GLU A 202 -11.62 -19.52 6.15
N ILE A 203 -12.27 -20.66 6.35
CA ILE A 203 -12.09 -21.54 7.51
C ILE A 203 -11.49 -22.83 7.01
N ARG A 204 -10.49 -23.33 7.72
CA ARG A 204 -9.81 -24.58 7.40
C ARG A 204 -9.66 -25.43 8.65
N VAL A 205 -10.00 -26.71 8.53
CA VAL A 205 -9.80 -27.71 9.57
C VAL A 205 -8.82 -28.73 9.04
N ARG A 206 -7.76 -29.01 9.81
CA ARG A 206 -6.75 -30.02 9.47
C ARG A 206 -6.68 -31.05 10.58
N ARG A 207 -6.43 -32.32 10.24
CA ARG A 207 -6.16 -33.35 11.24
C ARG A 207 -4.84 -34.03 10.94
N LYS A 208 -3.91 -34.07 11.88
CA LYS A 208 -2.62 -34.77 11.70
C LYS A 208 -2.75 -36.23 12.11
N PHE A 209 -2.37 -37.14 11.23
CA PHE A 209 -2.25 -38.56 11.53
C PHE A 209 -0.79 -38.99 11.38
N GLU A 210 -0.30 -39.78 12.33
CA GLU A 210 1.04 -40.36 12.31
C GLU A 210 0.89 -41.87 12.12
N LEU A 211 1.38 -42.38 10.98
CA LEU A 211 1.36 -43.79 10.59
C LEU A 211 2.75 -44.39 10.83
N GLY A 212 3.15 -44.53 12.09
CA GLY A 212 4.43 -45.15 12.45
C GLY A 212 5.67 -44.35 12.03
N LYS A 213 6.83 -45.02 11.92
CA LYS A 213 8.14 -44.37 11.72
C LYS A 213 8.24 -43.70 10.35
N GLY A 214 7.98 -42.39 10.32
CA GLY A 214 8.31 -41.50 9.20
C GLY A 214 7.16 -41.12 8.27
N PHE A 215 5.98 -41.72 8.44
CA PHE A 215 4.81 -41.39 7.63
C PHE A 215 3.80 -40.58 8.44
N ALA A 216 3.46 -39.40 7.94
CA ALA A 216 2.35 -38.61 8.46
C ALA A 216 1.48 -38.16 7.28
N PHE A 217 0.17 -38.11 7.48
CA PHE A 217 -0.76 -37.54 6.51
C PHE A 217 -1.68 -36.54 7.22
N THR A 218 -1.97 -35.43 6.55
CA THR A 218 -2.77 -34.33 7.11
C THR A 218 -3.92 -34.00 6.18
N PRO A 219 -5.08 -34.69 6.28
CA PRO A 219 -6.27 -34.27 5.57
C PRO A 219 -6.69 -32.88 6.02
N GLU A 220 -7.18 -32.10 5.05
CA GLU A 220 -7.78 -30.79 5.29
C GLU A 220 -9.16 -30.68 4.65
N ALA A 221 -10.05 -29.99 5.36
CA ALA A 221 -11.33 -29.52 4.85
C ALA A 221 -11.34 -27.99 4.93
N ARG A 222 -11.86 -27.34 3.88
CA ARG A 222 -11.86 -25.89 3.76
C ARG A 222 -13.22 -25.40 3.26
N ILE A 223 -13.67 -24.29 3.83
CA ILE A 223 -14.81 -23.53 3.35
C ILE A 223 -14.34 -22.09 3.15
N SER A 224 -14.52 -21.58 1.93
CA SER A 224 -14.21 -20.18 1.61
C SER A 224 -15.47 -19.46 1.13
N ALA A 225 -15.64 -18.21 1.51
CA ALA A 225 -16.71 -17.33 1.07
C ALA A 225 -16.12 -16.00 0.61
N ILE A 226 -16.66 -15.46 -0.48
CA ILE A 226 -16.30 -14.13 -1.01
C ILE A 226 -17.56 -13.45 -1.53
N GLY A 227 -17.71 -12.15 -1.27
CA GLY A 227 -18.85 -11.35 -1.70
C GLY A 227 -18.47 -9.91 -2.03
N TYR A 228 -19.29 -9.27 -2.85
CA TYR A 228 -19.08 -7.91 -3.36
C TYR A 228 -20.35 -7.05 -3.20
N LEU A 229 -20.17 -5.77 -2.93
CA LEU A 229 -21.23 -4.74 -2.87
C LEU A 229 -20.76 -3.51 -3.64
N ASN A 230 -21.61 -2.94 -4.49
CA ASN A 230 -21.38 -1.71 -5.25
C ASN A 230 -22.15 -0.56 -4.58
N ASP A 231 -21.64 0.67 -4.67
CA ASP A 231 -22.25 1.94 -4.21
C ASP A 231 -23.70 2.18 -4.70
N THR A 232 -24.12 1.63 -5.85
CA THR A 232 -25.51 1.71 -6.34
C THR A 232 -26.47 0.77 -5.60
N GLY A 233 -25.98 -0.02 -4.64
CA GLY A 233 -26.76 -1.04 -3.93
C GLY A 233 -27.11 -2.26 -4.79
N ALA A 234 -26.73 -2.26 -6.08
CA ALA A 234 -26.83 -3.42 -6.94
C ALA A 234 -25.78 -4.45 -6.49
N ILE A 235 -26.23 -5.63 -6.05
CA ILE A 235 -25.36 -6.77 -5.75
C ILE A 235 -24.83 -7.28 -7.09
N PRO A 236 -23.52 -7.15 -7.41
CA PRO A 236 -23.00 -7.70 -8.65
C PRO A 236 -22.82 -9.22 -8.49
N GLU A 237 -23.93 -9.95 -8.55
CA GLU A 237 -24.04 -11.43 -8.48
C GLU A 237 -23.36 -12.12 -7.25
N PRO A 238 -23.84 -13.32 -6.85
CA PRO A 238 -23.91 -13.67 -5.44
C PRO A 238 -22.57 -14.16 -4.87
N TYR A 239 -22.45 -13.97 -3.57
CA TYR A 239 -21.57 -14.70 -2.66
C TYR A 239 -21.17 -16.09 -3.21
N ARG A 240 -19.88 -16.37 -3.31
CA ARG A 240 -19.39 -17.68 -3.75
C ARG A 240 -18.87 -18.46 -2.55
N VAL A 241 -19.57 -19.53 -2.19
CA VAL A 241 -19.09 -20.51 -1.20
C VAL A 241 -18.40 -21.66 -1.92
N MET A 242 -17.16 -21.92 -1.55
CA MET A 242 -16.31 -22.96 -2.14
C MET A 242 -15.89 -23.96 -1.06
N PRO A 243 -16.59 -25.10 -0.93
CA PRO A 243 -16.09 -26.21 -0.14
C PRO A 243 -14.98 -26.94 -0.92
N SER A 244 -13.93 -27.36 -0.23
CA SER A 244 -12.93 -28.27 -0.78
C SER A 244 -12.36 -29.20 0.29
N ALA A 245 -11.87 -30.36 -0.15
CA ALA A 245 -11.18 -31.34 0.68
C ALA A 245 -9.91 -31.80 -0.04
N GLY A 246 -8.84 -32.06 0.71
CA GLY A 246 -7.56 -32.46 0.14
C GLY A 246 -6.54 -32.90 1.20
N PHE A 247 -5.28 -33.00 0.77
CA PHE A 247 -4.12 -33.32 1.62
C PHE A 247 -3.12 -32.16 1.56
N ALA A 248 -2.57 -31.78 2.71
CA ALA A 248 -1.53 -30.77 2.83
C ALA A 248 -0.12 -31.35 2.76
#